data_AF-F4S2S2-F1
#
_entry.id   AF-F4S2S2-F1
#
_cell.length_a   1.000
_cell.length_b   1.000
_cell.length_c   1.000
_cell.angle_alpha   90.00
_cell.angle_beta   90.00
_cell.angle_gamma   90.00
#
_symmetry.space_group_name_H-M   'P 1'
#
loop_
_entity.id
_entity.type
_entity.pdbx_description
1 polymer ?
#
loop_
_entity_poly.entity_id
_entity_poly.type
_entity_poly.pdbx_seq_one_letter_code
_entity_poly.pdbx_strand_id
1 'polypeptide(L)'
;MKTIQRVLFNTFHHSFNHTTSPFCSFNTLKTNPISFHTLTSNQTHHHHHQLGPITPSSIKRFSTPPLHKKIQKVLIVKKQNDPRVTSVLETVYSFFQKHSPEIEVLIEENDQRFQRFNPSNHSNLIDLIIALGGDGTVLHVASLFKNFSCPDILGFNLGTIGFLLPFPVEGFEDVLRSVLDGKVKREERMRLSCLMKSDLNHQSESNAKPPNPNEETNQAVPLSAVNEISLHRSQHPHMTPIHITIDGQFLTTVVADGLVVATPTGSTAYSCSAGGPIVHPAVAALLITPICPRSLSFRPLVVPADVTVELTLDSEARASAELALDGISTQTLHPGQSIIVRKSLDPIRLLSPGDGWVDDLNLMLNFNRSFASKSKSQDRV
;
A
#
# COMPACT_ATOMS: atom_id res chain seq x y z
N MET A 1 11.65 13.92 7.20
CA MET A 1 12.44 12.70 7.47
C MET A 1 13.72 12.89 8.30
N LYS A 2 14.03 14.08 8.85
CA LYS A 2 15.24 14.28 9.69
C LYS A 2 15.02 14.19 11.22
N THR A 3 13.78 14.04 11.68
CA THR A 3 13.46 14.08 13.13
C THR A 3 13.30 12.69 13.75
N ILE A 4 13.04 11.64 12.96
CA ILE A 4 12.76 10.28 13.48
C ILE A 4 14.03 9.43 13.63
N GLN A 5 15.10 9.70 12.86
CA GLN A 5 16.38 9.01 13.02
C GLN A 5 17.17 9.42 14.28
N ARG A 6 16.80 10.51 14.96
CA ARG A 6 17.57 11.04 16.10
C ARG A 6 17.18 10.45 17.46
N VAL A 7 16.04 9.75 17.54
CA VAL A 7 15.55 9.17 18.81
C VAL A 7 16.06 7.73 19.03
N LEU A 8 16.44 7.01 17.97
CA LEU A 8 16.89 5.61 18.08
C LEU A 8 18.39 5.43 18.39
N PHE A 9 19.19 6.50 18.38
CA PHE A 9 20.66 6.39 18.52
C PHE A 9 21.24 6.79 19.89
N ASN A 10 20.43 7.35 20.81
CA ASN A 10 20.93 7.88 22.10
C ASN A 10 20.56 7.05 23.34
N THR A 11 20.02 5.84 23.20
CA THR A 11 19.59 5.01 24.35
C THR A 11 20.40 3.72 24.54
N PHE A 12 21.49 3.52 23.79
CA PHE A 12 22.39 2.36 23.95
C PHE A 12 23.83 2.82 24.22
N HIS A 13 24.04 3.56 25.30
CA HIS A 13 25.35 3.66 25.93
C HIS A 13 25.16 4.05 27.40
N HIS A 14 24.83 3.07 28.24
CA HIS A 14 25.38 2.96 29.59
C HIS A 14 24.97 1.63 30.22
N SER A 15 25.95 1.03 30.91
CA SER A 15 25.83 -0.10 31.84
C SER A 15 25.79 -1.49 31.22
N PHE A 16 26.95 -2.15 31.17
CA PHE A 16 27.17 -3.39 31.93
C PHE A 16 28.68 -3.57 32.18
N ASN A 17 29.08 -3.39 33.43
CA ASN A 17 30.41 -3.71 33.94
C ASN A 17 30.48 -5.22 34.26
N HIS A 18 31.69 -5.75 34.07
CA HIS A 18 32.18 -7.10 34.34
C HIS A 18 31.64 -7.80 35.61
N THR A 19 31.33 -9.09 35.47
CA THR A 19 31.72 -10.15 36.42
C THR A 19 31.86 -11.50 35.68
N THR A 20 32.82 -12.30 36.14
CA THR A 20 33.46 -13.45 35.49
C THR A 20 32.99 -14.81 36.04
N SER A 21 32.55 -15.72 35.16
CA SER A 21 32.69 -17.22 35.19
C SER A 21 32.14 -18.02 36.42
N PRO A 22 32.01 -19.37 36.41
CA PRO A 22 32.58 -20.36 35.49
C PRO A 22 31.69 -21.51 35.00
N PHE A 23 32.17 -22.14 33.91
CA PHE A 23 32.08 -23.56 33.52
C PHE A 23 30.78 -24.36 33.75
N CYS A 24 30.15 -24.76 32.64
CA CYS A 24 29.51 -26.07 32.54
C CYS A 24 29.70 -26.64 31.12
N SER A 25 30.51 -27.70 31.07
CA SER A 25 30.84 -28.55 29.92
C SER A 25 29.71 -29.53 29.63
N PHE A 26 29.32 -29.75 28.37
CA PHE A 26 28.81 -31.05 27.91
C PHE A 26 28.87 -31.23 26.36
N ASN A 27 29.60 -32.27 25.98
CA ASN A 27 29.51 -33.18 24.84
C ASN A 27 29.49 -32.68 23.38
N THR A 28 30.65 -32.84 22.77
CA THR A 28 30.90 -33.13 21.35
C THR A 28 30.14 -34.38 20.88
N LEU A 29 29.22 -34.21 19.93
CA LEU A 29 28.67 -35.31 19.13
C LEU A 29 29.39 -35.37 17.77
N LYS A 30 29.79 -36.59 17.44
CA LYS A 30 30.62 -36.98 16.30
C LYS A 30 29.94 -36.69 14.96
N THR A 31 30.80 -36.34 14.00
CA THR A 31 30.55 -36.18 12.57
C THR A 31 30.11 -37.48 11.90
N ASN A 32 29.21 -37.38 10.93
CA ASN A 32 29.06 -38.35 9.83
C ASN A 32 29.28 -37.60 8.51
N PRO A 33 30.25 -37.98 7.68
CA PRO A 33 30.44 -37.36 6.37
C PRO A 33 29.47 -37.96 5.35
N ILE A 34 28.73 -37.11 4.64
CA ILE A 34 27.94 -37.52 3.48
C ILE A 34 28.90 -37.53 2.27
N SER A 35 29.00 -38.70 1.64
CA SER A 35 29.82 -39.01 0.48
C SER A 35 29.35 -38.26 -0.78
N PHE A 36 30.21 -37.42 -1.34
CA PHE A 36 30.09 -36.90 -2.70
C PHE A 36 30.60 -37.95 -3.70
N HIS A 37 29.73 -38.43 -4.58
CA HIS A 37 30.15 -39.24 -5.73
C HIS A 37 30.73 -38.32 -6.82
N THR A 38 32.05 -38.38 -6.96
CA THR A 38 32.80 -37.82 -8.08
C THR A 38 32.66 -38.76 -9.28
N LEU A 39 31.99 -38.32 -10.35
CA LEU A 39 32.08 -38.96 -11.66
C LEU A 39 33.04 -38.17 -12.54
N THR A 40 34.11 -38.85 -12.93
CA THR A 40 35.21 -38.36 -13.75
C THR A 40 34.81 -38.14 -15.22
N SER A 41 35.45 -37.12 -15.77
CA SER A 41 35.59 -36.70 -17.16
C SER A 41 35.35 -37.73 -18.27
N ASN A 42 34.56 -37.33 -19.27
CA ASN A 42 34.86 -37.56 -20.68
C ASN A 42 34.76 -36.23 -21.43
N GLN A 43 35.85 -35.87 -22.12
CA GLN A 43 35.98 -34.67 -22.93
C GLN A 43 35.39 -34.86 -24.35
N THR A 44 35.15 -33.70 -24.98
CA THR A 44 35.03 -33.37 -26.41
C THR A 44 33.64 -33.45 -27.06
N HIS A 45 32.96 -32.30 -27.14
CA HIS A 45 33.01 -31.44 -28.33
C HIS A 45 32.51 -30.02 -28.01
N HIS A 46 33.38 -29.03 -28.22
CA HIS A 46 33.05 -27.60 -28.10
C HIS A 46 32.21 -27.15 -29.30
N HIS A 47 30.93 -26.83 -29.07
CA HIS A 47 30.21 -25.87 -29.91
C HIS A 47 30.06 -24.57 -29.12
N HIS A 48 30.86 -23.57 -29.48
CA HIS A 48 30.65 -22.19 -29.07
C HIS A 48 29.36 -21.67 -29.71
N HIS A 49 28.24 -21.73 -28.99
CA HIS A 49 27.12 -20.83 -29.27
C HIS A 49 27.38 -19.51 -28.53
N GLN A 50 27.88 -18.51 -29.28
CA GLN A 50 27.74 -17.11 -28.90
C GLN A 50 26.24 -16.81 -28.73
N LEU A 51 25.81 -16.57 -27.49
CA LEU A 51 24.53 -15.93 -27.23
C LEU A 51 24.63 -14.48 -27.73
N GLY A 52 24.05 -14.22 -28.90
CA GLY A 52 23.86 -12.87 -29.41
C GLY A 52 22.95 -12.04 -28.48
N PRO A 53 22.95 -10.70 -28.59
CA PRO A 53 22.06 -9.86 -27.81
C PRO A 53 20.62 -10.27 -28.07
N ILE A 54 19.91 -10.62 -27.00
CA ILE A 54 18.46 -10.86 -27.03
C ILE A 54 17.82 -9.53 -27.43
N THR A 55 17.47 -9.41 -28.69
CA THR A 55 16.53 -8.38 -29.14
C THR A 55 15.21 -8.64 -28.42
N PRO A 56 14.57 -7.64 -27.80
CA PRO A 56 13.29 -7.83 -27.15
C PRO A 56 12.22 -8.00 -28.23
N SER A 57 12.10 -9.22 -28.76
CA SER A 57 11.02 -9.60 -29.66
C SER A 57 9.73 -9.70 -28.85
N SER A 58 8.91 -8.66 -28.96
CA SER A 58 7.45 -8.71 -28.87
C SER A 58 6.88 -9.26 -27.56
N ILE A 59 7.22 -8.64 -26.44
CA ILE A 59 6.24 -8.51 -25.35
C ILE A 59 5.10 -7.67 -25.93
N LYS A 60 3.90 -8.26 -26.07
CA LYS A 60 2.69 -7.50 -26.36
C LYS A 60 2.55 -6.45 -25.26
N ARG A 61 2.96 -5.21 -25.55
CA ARG A 61 2.68 -4.05 -24.72
C ARG A 61 1.18 -4.08 -24.48
N PHE A 62 0.76 -4.21 -23.23
CA PHE A 62 -0.62 -3.95 -22.84
C PHE A 62 -0.89 -2.49 -23.18
N SER A 63 -1.46 -2.24 -24.37
CA SER A 63 -1.95 -0.93 -24.74
C SER A 63 -3.18 -0.68 -23.88
N THR A 64 -3.02 0.14 -22.85
CA THR A 64 -4.16 0.66 -22.12
C THR A 64 -4.98 1.52 -23.09
N PRO A 65 -6.32 1.35 -23.14
CA PRO A 65 -7.14 2.15 -24.04
C PRO A 65 -6.99 3.63 -23.67
N PRO A 66 -6.96 4.53 -24.69
CA PRO A 66 -6.89 5.96 -24.46
C PRO A 66 -8.08 6.44 -23.61
N LEU A 67 -7.99 7.67 -23.10
CA LEU A 67 -9.10 8.34 -22.41
C LEU A 67 -10.27 8.51 -23.41
N HIS A 68 -11.16 7.51 -23.53
CA HIS A 68 -12.26 7.53 -24.49
C HIS A 68 -13.33 8.59 -24.18
N LYS A 69 -13.30 9.15 -22.95
CA LYS A 69 -14.23 10.17 -22.49
C LYS A 69 -13.51 11.52 -22.45
N LYS A 70 -14.09 12.54 -23.09
CA LYS A 70 -13.61 13.93 -22.97
C LYS A 70 -13.74 14.38 -21.51
N ILE A 71 -12.67 14.91 -20.93
CA ILE A 71 -12.69 15.46 -19.56
C ILE A 71 -13.54 16.73 -19.57
N GLN A 72 -14.56 16.77 -18.72
CA GLN A 72 -15.45 17.93 -18.53
C GLN A 72 -15.42 18.42 -17.08
N LYS A 73 -15.17 17.53 -16.12
CA LYS A 73 -15.13 17.89 -14.69
C LYS A 73 -13.90 17.33 -14.00
N VAL A 74 -13.13 18.22 -13.39
CA VAL A 74 -11.89 17.92 -12.68
C VAL A 74 -12.08 18.20 -11.19
N LEU A 75 -11.66 17.26 -10.34
CA LEU A 75 -11.55 17.47 -8.90
C LEU A 75 -10.08 17.67 -8.53
N ILE A 76 -9.73 18.77 -7.87
CA ILE A 76 -8.40 18.95 -7.28
C ILE A 76 -8.49 18.68 -5.77
N VAL A 77 -7.65 17.76 -5.31
CA VAL A 77 -7.48 17.43 -3.90
C VAL A 77 -6.03 17.71 -3.51
N LYS A 78 -5.84 18.42 -2.40
CA LYS A 78 -4.50 18.78 -1.93
C LYS A 78 -4.23 18.33 -0.51
N LYS A 79 -2.95 18.18 -0.19
CA LYS A 79 -2.50 18.07 1.19
C LYS A 79 -2.94 19.31 1.99
N GLN A 80 -3.59 19.08 3.12
CA GLN A 80 -4.08 20.13 4.01
C GLN A 80 -2.92 20.87 4.70
N ASN A 81 -3.16 22.14 5.05
CA ASN A 81 -2.25 22.97 5.86
C ASN A 81 -0.81 23.11 5.32
N ASP A 82 -0.59 22.97 4.00
CA ASP A 82 0.72 23.19 3.36
C ASP A 82 0.63 24.36 2.36
N PRO A 83 1.10 25.57 2.73
CA PRO A 83 0.97 26.77 1.89
C PRO A 83 1.60 26.63 0.49
N ARG A 84 2.65 25.81 0.37
CA ARG A 84 3.30 25.54 -0.93
C ARG A 84 2.34 24.81 -1.86
N VAL A 85 1.59 23.87 -1.33
CA VAL A 85 0.60 23.10 -2.10
C VAL A 85 -0.60 23.98 -2.47
N THR A 86 -0.99 24.92 -1.61
CA THR A 86 -2.04 25.91 -1.94
C THR A 86 -1.63 26.80 -3.13
N SER A 87 -0.38 27.27 -3.17
CA SER A 87 0.12 28.07 -4.32
C SER A 87 0.14 27.25 -5.62
N VAL A 88 0.51 25.97 -5.55
CA VAL A 88 0.43 25.06 -6.70
C VAL A 88 -1.01 24.87 -7.15
N LEU A 89 -1.96 24.67 -6.22
CA LEU A 89 -3.38 24.54 -6.53
C LEU A 89 -3.90 25.76 -7.30
N GLU A 90 -3.55 26.98 -6.87
CA GLU A 90 -3.92 28.22 -7.55
C GLU A 90 -3.36 28.27 -8.98
N THR A 91 -2.13 27.80 -9.16
CA THR A 91 -1.46 27.76 -10.47
C THR A 91 -2.13 26.73 -11.41
N VAL A 92 -2.43 25.53 -10.90
CA VAL A 92 -3.14 24.47 -11.64
C VAL A 92 -4.55 24.93 -12.00
N TYR A 93 -5.27 25.56 -11.07
CA TYR A 93 -6.60 26.12 -11.32
C TYR A 93 -6.55 27.19 -12.44
N SER A 94 -5.59 28.11 -12.34
CA SER A 94 -5.39 29.17 -13.35
C SER A 94 -5.04 28.61 -14.72
N PHE A 95 -4.32 27.49 -14.78
CA PHE A 95 -4.03 26.79 -16.04
C PHE A 95 -5.32 26.37 -16.75
N PHE A 96 -6.27 25.74 -16.04
CA PHE A 96 -7.56 25.34 -16.62
C PHE A 96 -8.38 26.54 -17.06
N GLN A 97 -8.47 27.59 -16.23
CA GLN A 97 -9.20 28.81 -16.59
C GLN A 97 -8.66 29.47 -17.88
N LYS A 98 -7.35 29.39 -18.11
CA LYS A 98 -6.71 29.99 -19.29
C LYS A 98 -6.76 29.11 -20.55
N HIS A 99 -6.52 27.81 -20.41
CA HIS A 99 -6.32 26.91 -21.56
C HIS A 99 -7.49 25.97 -21.86
N SER A 100 -8.39 25.75 -20.90
CA SER A 100 -9.55 24.86 -21.02
C SER A 100 -10.72 25.36 -20.16
N PRO A 101 -11.23 26.59 -20.41
CA PRO A 101 -12.28 27.21 -19.59
C PRO A 101 -13.62 26.45 -19.62
N GLU A 102 -13.80 25.53 -20.56
CA GLU A 102 -14.97 24.65 -20.63
C GLU A 102 -14.96 23.53 -19.58
N ILE A 103 -13.81 23.28 -18.93
CA ILE A 103 -13.67 22.25 -17.89
C ILE A 103 -14.06 22.85 -16.54
N GLU A 104 -15.07 22.25 -15.90
CA GLU A 104 -15.47 22.61 -14.55
C GLU A 104 -14.45 22.07 -13.54
N VAL A 105 -13.86 22.95 -12.72
CA VAL A 105 -12.87 22.58 -11.71
C VAL A 105 -13.44 22.74 -10.32
N LEU A 106 -13.52 21.62 -9.59
CA LEU A 106 -13.97 21.56 -8.20
C LEU A 106 -12.78 21.35 -7.25
N ILE A 107 -12.85 21.95 -6.07
CA ILE A 107 -11.83 21.81 -5.03
C ILE A 107 -12.44 21.16 -3.78
N GLU A 108 -11.74 20.20 -3.17
CA GLU A 108 -12.21 19.53 -1.95
C GLU A 108 -12.19 20.44 -0.70
N GLU A 109 -11.18 21.31 -0.59
CA GLU A 109 -11.04 22.25 0.52
C GLU A 109 -12.14 23.33 0.51
N ASN A 110 -12.56 23.76 1.69
CA ASN A 110 -13.52 24.84 1.85
C ASN A 110 -12.83 26.21 1.73
N ASP A 111 -12.53 26.61 0.50
CA ASP A 111 -12.01 27.94 0.16
C ASP A 111 -13.03 28.68 -0.71
N GLN A 112 -13.46 29.87 -0.27
CA GLN A 112 -14.48 30.68 -0.93
C GLN A 112 -14.09 31.14 -2.34
N ARG A 113 -12.80 31.07 -2.69
CA ARG A 113 -12.29 31.45 -4.01
C ARG A 113 -12.61 30.42 -5.10
N PHE A 114 -13.01 29.21 -4.72
CA PHE A 114 -13.22 28.09 -5.65
C PHE A 114 -14.58 27.43 -5.48
N GLN A 115 -15.03 26.74 -6.53
CA GLN A 115 -16.22 25.91 -6.45
C GLN A 115 -15.91 24.65 -5.63
N ARG A 116 -16.71 24.42 -4.58
CA ARG A 116 -16.48 23.34 -3.62
C ARG A 116 -17.02 22.00 -4.15
N PHE A 117 -16.23 20.96 -3.96
CA PHE A 117 -16.65 19.58 -4.15
C PHE A 117 -17.62 19.14 -3.05
N ASN A 118 -18.73 18.53 -3.48
CA ASN A 118 -19.69 17.88 -2.61
C ASN A 118 -19.80 16.40 -3.03
N PRO A 119 -19.34 15.44 -2.19
CA PRO A 119 -19.36 14.03 -2.51
C PRO A 119 -20.74 13.49 -2.92
N SER A 120 -21.81 13.93 -2.27
CA SER A 120 -23.17 13.42 -2.54
C SER A 120 -23.67 13.78 -3.92
N ASN A 121 -23.28 14.96 -4.45
CA ASN A 121 -23.80 15.49 -5.71
C ASN A 121 -22.85 15.26 -6.89
N HIS A 122 -21.54 15.13 -6.63
CA HIS A 122 -20.53 15.20 -7.67
C HIS A 122 -19.76 13.91 -7.92
N SER A 123 -19.79 12.92 -7.01
CA SER A 123 -18.88 11.76 -7.12
C SER A 123 -19.03 10.98 -8.43
N ASN A 124 -20.22 10.91 -9.02
CA ASN A 124 -20.47 10.25 -10.31
C ASN A 124 -20.20 11.12 -11.54
N LEU A 125 -19.84 12.38 -11.34
CA LEU A 125 -19.67 13.38 -12.40
C LEU A 125 -18.21 13.76 -12.63
N ILE A 126 -17.29 13.34 -11.75
CA ILE A 126 -15.86 13.64 -11.88
C ILE A 126 -15.24 12.74 -12.95
N ASP A 127 -14.52 13.33 -13.91
CA ASP A 127 -13.81 12.61 -14.97
C ASP A 127 -12.34 12.37 -14.63
N LEU A 128 -11.72 13.31 -13.90
CA LEU A 128 -10.31 13.29 -13.53
C LEU A 128 -10.13 13.89 -12.14
N ILE A 129 -9.24 13.28 -11.35
CA ILE A 129 -8.82 13.81 -10.06
C ILE A 129 -7.36 14.24 -10.15
N ILE A 130 -7.03 15.41 -9.64
CA ILE A 130 -5.66 15.91 -9.50
C ILE A 130 -5.30 15.90 -8.01
N ALA A 131 -4.37 15.04 -7.63
CA ALA A 131 -3.85 14.93 -6.26
C ALA A 131 -2.54 15.71 -6.14
N LEU A 132 -2.51 16.72 -5.26
CA LEU A 132 -1.34 17.55 -5.00
C LEU A 132 -0.80 17.27 -3.59
N GLY A 133 0.34 16.58 -3.47
CA GLY A 133 0.89 16.29 -2.14
C GLY A 133 1.85 15.10 -2.07
N GLY A 134 1.48 14.12 -1.24
CA GLY A 134 2.23 12.87 -1.01
C GLY A 134 1.29 11.66 -1.13
N ASP A 135 1.80 10.45 -0.87
CA ASP A 135 1.00 9.22 -0.99
C ASP A 135 -0.31 9.27 -0.15
N GLY A 136 -0.28 9.86 1.04
CA GLY A 136 -1.47 10.06 1.87
C GLY A 136 -2.58 10.90 1.21
N THR A 137 -2.24 11.75 0.23
CA THR A 137 -3.24 12.50 -0.56
C THR A 137 -4.01 11.55 -1.48
N VAL A 138 -3.35 10.54 -2.05
CA VAL A 138 -4.03 9.51 -2.88
C VAL A 138 -4.91 8.61 -2.03
N LEU A 139 -4.47 8.25 -0.82
CA LEU A 139 -5.28 7.50 0.14
C LEU A 139 -6.53 8.30 0.54
N HIS A 140 -6.37 9.61 0.79
CA HIS A 140 -7.50 10.50 1.05
C HIS A 140 -8.47 10.54 -0.13
N VAL A 141 -7.97 10.72 -1.35
CA VAL A 141 -8.78 10.68 -2.58
C VAL A 141 -9.58 9.38 -2.67
N ALA A 142 -8.94 8.22 -2.50
CA ALA A 142 -9.63 6.93 -2.56
C ALA A 142 -10.75 6.82 -1.50
N SER A 143 -10.56 7.44 -0.33
CA SER A 143 -11.57 7.48 0.73
C SER A 143 -12.79 8.36 0.42
N LEU A 144 -12.69 9.30 -0.52
CA LEU A 144 -13.82 10.12 -0.98
C LEU A 144 -14.76 9.32 -1.89
N PHE A 145 -14.25 8.28 -2.57
CA PHE A 145 -14.97 7.45 -3.54
C PHE A 145 -15.15 6.02 -2.98
N LYS A 146 -15.88 5.90 -1.87
CA LYS A 146 -16.23 4.60 -1.26
C LYS A 146 -17.43 3.93 -1.92
N ASN A 147 -18.42 4.73 -2.30
CA ASN A 147 -19.71 4.24 -2.85
C ASN A 147 -19.75 4.24 -4.38
N PHE A 148 -18.70 4.76 -5.02
CA PHE A 148 -18.63 4.98 -6.46
C PHE A 148 -17.25 4.57 -6.97
N SER A 149 -17.16 4.19 -8.24
CA SER A 149 -15.86 3.87 -8.84
C SER A 149 -14.98 5.10 -8.84
N CYS A 150 -13.74 4.94 -8.37
CA CYS A 150 -12.80 6.04 -8.28
C CYS A 150 -12.36 6.48 -9.70
N PRO A 151 -12.55 7.77 -10.08
CA PRO A 151 -12.03 8.31 -11.33
C PRO A 151 -10.51 8.18 -11.45
N ASP A 152 -9.98 8.38 -12.66
CA ASP A 152 -8.53 8.38 -12.88
C ASP A 152 -7.86 9.49 -12.04
N ILE A 153 -6.75 9.15 -11.37
CA ILE A 153 -6.02 10.05 -10.48
C ILE A 153 -4.70 10.45 -11.15
N LEU A 154 -4.52 11.74 -11.38
CA LEU A 154 -3.26 12.37 -11.73
C LEU A 154 -2.57 12.91 -10.48
N GLY A 155 -1.39 12.36 -10.17
CA GLY A 155 -0.68 12.68 -8.95
C GLY A 155 0.57 13.51 -9.12
N PHE A 156 0.64 14.69 -8.48
CA PHE A 156 1.83 15.53 -8.42
C PHE A 156 2.46 15.55 -7.02
N ASN A 157 3.74 15.18 -6.94
CA ASN A 157 4.54 15.32 -5.74
C ASN A 157 5.24 16.69 -5.68
N LEU A 158 5.43 17.21 -4.46
CA LEU A 158 6.09 18.51 -4.21
C LEU A 158 7.46 18.34 -3.56
N GLY A 159 8.28 17.44 -4.11
CA GLY A 159 9.68 17.23 -3.72
C GLY A 159 9.93 16.15 -2.66
N THR A 160 8.89 15.48 -2.16
CA THR A 160 9.04 14.18 -1.47
C THR A 160 8.50 13.11 -2.39
N ILE A 161 9.38 12.27 -2.91
CA ILE A 161 9.00 11.17 -3.79
C ILE A 161 8.25 10.11 -2.96
N GLY A 162 7.23 9.51 -3.56
CA GLY A 162 6.36 8.47 -3.00
C GLY A 162 6.03 7.43 -4.07
N PHE A 163 5.33 6.36 -3.70
CA PHE A 163 4.99 5.27 -4.65
C PHE A 163 3.67 5.52 -5.43
N LEU A 164 2.89 6.55 -5.05
CA LEU A 164 1.57 6.82 -5.63
C LEU A 164 1.52 8.11 -6.45
N LEU A 165 2.47 9.03 -6.29
CA LEU A 165 2.52 10.32 -6.99
C LEU A 165 3.78 10.41 -7.87
N PRO A 166 3.74 9.87 -9.10
CA PRO A 166 4.94 9.71 -9.92
C PRO A 166 5.41 11.01 -10.59
N PHE A 167 4.55 12.03 -10.73
CA PHE A 167 4.93 13.26 -11.42
C PHE A 167 5.48 14.29 -10.44
N PRO A 168 6.66 14.87 -10.69
CA PRO A 168 7.05 16.11 -10.02
C PRO A 168 6.11 17.24 -10.45
N VAL A 169 5.86 18.20 -9.55
CA VAL A 169 5.03 19.38 -9.86
C VAL A 169 5.71 20.29 -10.88
N GLU A 170 7.04 20.26 -10.95
CA GLU A 170 7.81 20.94 -11.98
C GLU A 170 7.43 20.40 -13.37
N GLY A 171 6.91 21.27 -14.24
CA GLY A 171 6.45 20.86 -15.58
C GLY A 171 5.03 20.27 -15.62
N PHE A 172 4.20 20.49 -14.59
CA PHE A 172 2.83 19.99 -14.54
C PHE A 172 2.00 20.36 -15.79
N GLU A 173 2.26 21.51 -16.43
CA GLU A 173 1.53 21.97 -17.62
C GLU A 173 1.62 20.99 -18.78
N ASP A 174 2.81 20.44 -19.04
CA ASP A 174 3.03 19.52 -20.16
C ASP A 174 2.38 18.15 -19.88
N VAL A 175 2.39 17.74 -18.61
CA VAL A 175 1.66 16.55 -18.15
C VAL A 175 0.16 16.76 -18.34
N LEU A 176 -0.40 17.90 -17.90
CA LEU A 176 -1.82 18.20 -18.07
C LEU A 176 -2.23 18.24 -19.54
N ARG A 177 -1.45 18.90 -20.41
CA ARG A 177 -1.71 18.89 -21.88
C ARG A 177 -1.72 17.46 -22.42
N SER A 178 -0.76 16.64 -22.03
CA SER A 178 -0.68 15.23 -22.46
C SER A 178 -1.87 14.40 -21.98
N VAL A 179 -2.35 14.64 -20.75
CA VAL A 179 -3.52 13.97 -20.18
C VAL A 179 -4.81 14.40 -20.89
N LEU A 180 -4.98 15.69 -21.17
CA LEU A 180 -6.13 16.23 -21.92
C LEU A 180 -6.15 15.72 -23.37
N ASP A 181 -4.99 15.51 -23.98
CA ASP A 181 -4.83 14.85 -25.29
C ASP A 181 -5.05 13.33 -25.25
N GLY A 182 -5.24 12.74 -24.07
CA GLY A 182 -5.39 11.29 -23.88
C GLY A 182 -4.10 10.48 -24.06
N LYS A 183 -2.92 11.13 -24.03
CA LYS A 183 -1.59 10.53 -24.24
C LYS A 183 -0.91 10.17 -22.91
N VAL A 184 -1.58 9.39 -22.07
CA VAL A 184 -1.04 9.00 -20.75
C VAL A 184 -1.32 7.53 -20.45
N LYS A 185 -0.37 6.85 -19.79
CA LYS A 185 -0.56 5.46 -19.37
C LYS A 185 -1.41 5.43 -18.10
N ARG A 186 -2.24 4.40 -17.98
CA ARG A 186 -2.99 4.08 -16.76
C ARG A 186 -2.38 2.87 -16.08
N GLU A 187 -2.32 2.92 -14.75
CA GLU A 187 -1.94 1.80 -13.89
C GLU A 187 -3.06 1.54 -12.89
N GLU A 188 -3.58 0.32 -12.88
CA GLU A 188 -4.55 -0.09 -11.88
C GLU A 188 -3.80 -0.52 -10.61
N ARG A 189 -4.23 0.02 -9.46
CA ARG A 189 -3.74 -0.37 -8.14
C ARG A 189 -4.87 -1.05 -7.40
N MET A 190 -4.60 -2.28 -6.97
CA MET A 190 -5.53 -3.10 -6.20
C MET A 190 -5.95 -2.38 -4.90
N ARG A 191 -7.20 -2.57 -4.49
CA ARG A 191 -7.72 -2.22 -3.16
C ARG A 191 -8.15 -3.47 -2.41
N LEU A 192 -8.14 -3.41 -1.09
CA LEU A 192 -8.82 -4.37 -0.22
C LEU A 192 -10.23 -3.89 0.05
N SER A 193 -11.13 -4.85 0.30
CA SER A 193 -12.44 -4.65 0.91
C SER A 193 -12.48 -5.37 2.25
N CYS A 194 -13.15 -4.75 3.22
CA CYS A 194 -13.31 -5.22 4.58
C CYS A 194 -14.79 -5.18 4.97
N LEU A 195 -15.30 -6.28 5.51
CA LEU A 195 -16.67 -6.42 6.01
C LEU A 195 -16.65 -7.06 7.39
N MET A 196 -17.53 -6.61 8.28
CA MET A 196 -17.81 -7.35 9.51
C MET A 196 -18.60 -8.60 9.14
N LYS A 197 -18.26 -9.76 9.73
CA LYS A 197 -18.95 -11.02 9.44
C LYS A 197 -20.44 -10.98 9.83
N SER A 198 -20.78 -10.19 10.86
CA SER A 198 -22.18 -9.93 11.26
C SER A 198 -23.02 -9.37 10.11
N ASP A 199 -22.44 -8.49 9.29
CA ASP A 199 -23.17 -7.79 8.23
C ASP A 199 -23.54 -8.73 7.08
N LEU A 200 -22.74 -9.79 6.86
CA LEU A 200 -23.03 -10.82 5.87
C LEU A 200 -24.15 -11.78 6.32
N ASN A 201 -24.20 -12.08 7.62
CA ASN A 201 -25.25 -12.95 8.17
C ASN A 201 -26.63 -12.29 8.07
N HIS A 202 -26.71 -10.98 8.33
CA HIS A 202 -27.95 -10.21 8.16
C HIS A 202 -28.42 -10.12 6.69
N GLN A 203 -27.52 -10.16 5.71
CA GLN A 203 -27.88 -10.23 4.29
C GLN A 203 -28.38 -11.62 3.85
N SER A 204 -28.00 -12.69 4.56
CA SER A 204 -28.42 -14.05 4.23
C SER A 204 -29.81 -14.39 4.80
N GLU A 205 -30.17 -13.79 5.96
CA GLU A 205 -31.48 -14.00 6.61
C GLU A 205 -32.62 -13.17 5.98
N SER A 206 -32.32 -12.09 5.25
CA SER A 206 -33.33 -11.24 4.61
C SER A 206 -33.95 -11.84 3.33
N ASN A 207 -33.50 -13.02 2.87
CA ASN A 207 -34.07 -13.75 1.73
C ASN A 207 -35.41 -14.47 2.01
N ALA A 208 -36.05 -14.25 3.16
CA ALA A 208 -37.33 -14.88 3.51
C ALA A 208 -38.58 -13.98 3.38
N LYS A 209 -38.43 -12.69 3.03
CA LYS A 209 -39.57 -11.79 2.74
C LYS A 209 -39.33 -11.04 1.43
N PRO A 210 -40.34 -10.90 0.56
CA PRO A 210 -40.23 -10.05 -0.62
C PRO A 210 -39.92 -8.61 -0.16
N PRO A 211 -38.97 -7.92 -0.81
CA PRO A 211 -38.59 -6.56 -0.41
C PRO A 211 -39.77 -5.62 -0.59
N ASN A 212 -40.10 -4.86 0.46
CA ASN A 212 -40.99 -3.71 0.34
C ASN A 212 -40.32 -2.68 -0.59
N PRO A 213 -41.00 -2.17 -1.63
CA PRO A 213 -40.42 -1.21 -2.58
C PRO A 213 -40.08 0.16 -1.96
N ASN A 214 -40.41 0.38 -0.68
CA ASN A 214 -40.13 1.61 0.07
C ASN A 214 -39.06 1.43 1.17
N GLU A 215 -38.44 0.26 1.30
CA GLU A 215 -37.34 0.04 2.23
C GLU A 215 -36.01 0.17 1.49
N GLU A 216 -35.27 1.26 1.76
CA GLU A 216 -33.87 1.36 1.37
C GLU A 216 -33.12 0.16 1.98
N THR A 217 -32.69 -0.78 1.15
CA THR A 217 -31.87 -1.90 1.61
C THR A 217 -30.57 -1.34 2.17
N ASN A 218 -30.45 -1.29 3.50
CA ASN A 218 -29.22 -1.00 4.24
C ASN A 218 -28.19 -2.13 4.00
N GLN A 219 -27.74 -2.31 2.76
CA GLN A 219 -26.60 -3.15 2.47
C GLN A 219 -25.37 -2.43 3.02
N ALA A 220 -24.73 -3.04 4.03
CA ALA A 220 -23.48 -2.56 4.58
C ALA A 220 -22.46 -2.38 3.44
N VAL A 221 -22.10 -1.13 3.15
CA VAL A 221 -21.09 -0.82 2.15
C VAL A 221 -19.74 -1.30 2.68
N PRO A 222 -19.03 -2.18 1.97
CA PRO A 222 -17.71 -2.64 2.41
C PRO A 222 -16.76 -1.46 2.58
N LEU A 223 -16.05 -1.45 3.70
CA LEU A 223 -14.93 -0.54 3.88
C LEU A 223 -13.81 -0.95 2.92
N SER A 224 -12.99 0.00 2.49
CA SER A 224 -11.94 -0.25 1.50
C SER A 224 -10.62 0.38 1.91
N ALA A 225 -9.51 -0.25 1.54
CA ALA A 225 -8.16 0.25 1.76
C ALA A 225 -7.32 0.12 0.48
N VAL A 226 -6.46 1.09 0.19
CA VAL A 226 -5.50 1.01 -0.93
C VAL A 226 -4.24 0.29 -0.51
N ASN A 227 -3.74 0.54 0.69
CA ASN A 227 -2.52 -0.04 1.22
C ASN A 227 -2.83 -1.26 2.08
N GLU A 228 -3.49 -1.07 3.22
CA GLU A 228 -3.67 -2.15 4.19
C GLU A 228 -4.92 -2.03 5.07
N ILE A 229 -5.33 -3.19 5.58
CA ILE A 229 -6.23 -3.34 6.72
C ILE A 229 -5.40 -3.92 7.87
N SER A 230 -5.42 -3.26 9.02
CA SER A 230 -4.69 -3.73 10.20
C SER A 230 -5.61 -3.89 11.40
N LEU A 231 -5.45 -5.00 12.11
CA LEU A 231 -5.93 -5.17 13.48
C LEU A 231 -4.77 -4.93 14.43
N HIS A 232 -4.94 -4.05 15.41
CA HIS A 232 -3.89 -3.70 16.37
C HIS A 232 -4.44 -3.60 17.78
N ARG A 233 -3.62 -3.93 18.80
CA ARG A 233 -4.01 -3.85 20.22
C ARG A 233 -4.26 -2.41 20.72
N SER A 234 -3.96 -1.40 19.90
CA SER A 234 -4.05 0.02 20.24
C SER A 234 -3.34 0.31 21.57
N GLN A 235 -4.03 0.91 22.55
CA GLN A 235 -3.48 1.25 23.87
C GLN A 235 -3.47 0.09 24.87
N HIS A 236 -4.00 -1.08 24.50
CA HIS A 236 -4.12 -2.19 25.43
C HIS A 236 -2.74 -2.84 25.72
N PRO A 237 -2.43 -3.16 26.99
CA PRO A 237 -1.14 -3.75 27.36
C PRO A 237 -1.01 -5.22 26.94
N HIS A 238 -2.12 -5.88 26.62
CA HIS A 238 -2.15 -7.28 26.22
C HIS A 238 -2.06 -7.43 24.70
N MET A 239 -1.28 -8.41 24.23
CA MET A 239 -1.26 -8.82 22.84
C MET A 239 -2.64 -9.35 22.41
N THR A 240 -2.96 -9.16 21.13
CA THR A 240 -4.21 -9.60 20.50
C THR A 240 -4.06 -11.04 19.98
N PRO A 241 -4.82 -12.02 20.49
CA PRO A 241 -4.96 -13.33 19.88
C PRO A 241 -5.94 -13.26 18.70
N ILE A 242 -5.43 -13.43 17.48
CA ILE A 242 -6.20 -13.33 16.23
C ILE A 242 -6.18 -14.68 15.53
N HIS A 243 -7.34 -15.30 15.38
CA HIS A 243 -7.55 -16.50 14.57
C HIS A 243 -7.61 -16.12 13.10
N ILE A 244 -6.80 -16.77 12.27
CA ILE A 244 -6.69 -16.50 10.84
C ILE A 244 -7.18 -17.72 10.06
N THR A 245 -8.12 -17.50 9.15
CA THR A 245 -8.48 -18.50 8.13
C THR A 245 -8.35 -17.93 6.73
N ILE A 246 -8.00 -18.78 5.78
CA ILE A 246 -7.89 -18.43 4.35
C ILE A 246 -8.81 -19.38 3.60
N ASP A 247 -9.78 -18.84 2.86
CA ASP A 247 -10.81 -19.61 2.16
C ASP A 247 -11.50 -20.66 3.06
N GLY A 248 -11.75 -20.26 4.32
CA GLY A 248 -12.37 -21.11 5.34
C GLY A 248 -11.45 -22.16 5.97
N GLN A 249 -10.20 -22.29 5.51
CA GLN A 249 -9.23 -23.20 6.11
C GLN A 249 -8.46 -22.50 7.23
N PHE A 250 -8.38 -23.15 8.40
CA PHE A 250 -7.61 -22.64 9.52
C PHE A 250 -6.11 -22.61 9.18
N LEU A 251 -5.51 -21.43 9.31
CA LEU A 251 -4.07 -21.25 9.14
C LEU A 251 -3.36 -21.33 10.49
N THR A 252 -3.67 -20.39 11.38
CA THR A 252 -3.05 -20.28 12.72
C THR A 252 -3.79 -19.26 13.58
N THR A 253 -3.50 -19.29 14.88
CA THR A 253 -3.84 -18.21 15.80
C THR A 253 -2.57 -17.44 16.13
N VAL A 254 -2.50 -16.17 15.72
CA VAL A 254 -1.37 -15.30 16.05
C VAL A 254 -1.64 -14.58 17.36
N VAL A 255 -0.65 -14.58 18.27
CA VAL A 255 -0.64 -13.71 19.44
C VAL A 255 0.43 -12.65 19.23
N ALA A 256 0.01 -11.42 18.97
CA ALA A 256 0.87 -10.35 18.47
C ALA A 256 0.40 -8.98 18.97
N ASP A 257 1.16 -7.93 18.68
CA ASP A 257 0.63 -6.56 18.79
C ASP A 257 -0.52 -6.36 17.79
N GLY A 258 -0.49 -7.07 16.67
CA GLY A 258 -1.55 -7.09 15.68
C GLY A 258 -1.19 -7.88 14.42
N LEU A 259 -1.98 -7.67 13.37
CA LEU A 259 -1.81 -8.27 12.06
C LEU A 259 -2.19 -7.26 10.97
N VAL A 260 -1.40 -7.24 9.89
CA VAL A 260 -1.65 -6.43 8.70
C VAL A 260 -1.99 -7.34 7.53
N VAL A 261 -3.09 -7.06 6.83
CA VAL A 261 -3.38 -7.60 5.50
C VAL A 261 -3.20 -6.45 4.51
N ALA A 262 -2.25 -6.57 3.59
CA ALA A 262 -1.86 -5.49 2.68
C ALA A 262 -1.96 -5.88 1.20
N THR A 263 -2.14 -4.86 0.37
CA THR A 263 -1.98 -4.94 -1.09
C THR A 263 -0.48 -4.90 -1.46
N PRO A 264 -0.12 -5.20 -2.73
CA PRO A 264 1.22 -4.94 -3.25
C PRO A 264 1.62 -3.46 -3.12
N THR A 265 0.66 -2.54 -3.30
CA THR A 265 0.87 -1.11 -3.08
C THR A 265 1.21 -0.80 -1.61
N GLY A 266 0.50 -1.43 -0.66
CA GLY A 266 0.78 -1.31 0.77
C GLY A 266 2.01 -2.09 1.25
N SER A 267 2.65 -2.88 0.39
CA SER A 267 3.86 -3.64 0.73
C SER A 267 5.03 -2.75 1.12
N THR A 268 5.03 -1.49 0.68
CA THR A 268 6.02 -0.47 1.00
C THR A 268 5.59 0.48 2.13
N ALA A 269 4.40 0.26 2.71
CA ALA A 269 3.82 1.08 3.77
C ALA A 269 3.97 0.39 5.15
N TYR A 270 2.87 0.19 5.88
CA TYR A 270 2.95 -0.37 7.23
C TYR A 270 3.43 -1.83 7.22
N SER A 271 3.04 -2.60 6.20
CA SER A 271 3.49 -3.99 6.01
C SER A 271 5.02 -4.09 5.94
N CYS A 272 5.69 -3.17 5.21
CA CYS A 272 7.16 -3.12 5.16
C CYS A 272 7.77 -2.93 6.55
N SER A 273 7.19 -2.02 7.34
CA SER A 273 7.68 -1.70 8.69
C SER A 273 7.51 -2.87 9.66
N ALA A 274 6.46 -3.67 9.46
CA ALA A 274 6.23 -4.91 10.22
C ALA A 274 7.07 -6.10 9.71
N GLY A 275 7.92 -5.92 8.69
CA GLY A 275 8.84 -6.93 8.17
C GLY A 275 8.29 -7.73 6.98
N GLY A 276 7.19 -7.30 6.37
CA GLY A 276 6.65 -7.86 5.13
C GLY A 276 7.56 -7.62 3.91
N PRO A 277 7.48 -8.46 2.87
CA PRO A 277 8.26 -8.27 1.65
C PRO A 277 7.73 -7.10 0.84
N ILE A 278 8.63 -6.44 0.09
CA ILE A 278 8.25 -5.46 -0.95
C ILE A 278 7.79 -6.22 -2.19
N VAL A 279 6.62 -5.86 -2.72
CA VAL A 279 5.98 -6.55 -3.84
C VAL A 279 5.65 -5.52 -4.93
N HIS A 280 5.96 -5.87 -6.18
CA HIS A 280 5.67 -5.01 -7.32
C HIS A 280 4.14 -4.80 -7.48
N PRO A 281 3.64 -3.57 -7.74
CA PRO A 281 2.20 -3.26 -7.80
C PRO A 281 1.38 -4.13 -8.76
N ALA A 282 1.99 -4.58 -9.86
CA ALA A 282 1.36 -5.46 -10.85
C ALA A 282 1.18 -6.93 -10.42
N VAL A 283 1.76 -7.36 -9.29
CA VAL A 283 1.63 -8.74 -8.80
C VAL A 283 0.27 -8.89 -8.12
N ALA A 284 -0.57 -9.81 -8.59
CA ALA A 284 -1.86 -10.08 -7.97
C ALA A 284 -1.71 -10.95 -6.70
N ALA A 285 -1.40 -10.33 -5.56
CA ALA A 285 -1.26 -11.02 -4.28
C ALA A 285 -1.75 -10.21 -3.08
N LEU A 286 -2.15 -10.88 -1.99
CA LEU A 286 -2.32 -10.29 -0.66
C LEU A 286 -1.11 -10.62 0.21
N LEU A 287 -0.72 -9.69 1.07
CA LEU A 287 0.33 -9.89 2.06
C LEU A 287 -0.31 -10.01 3.45
N ILE A 288 0.10 -11.00 4.24
CA ILE A 288 -0.33 -11.17 5.63
C ILE A 288 0.91 -11.06 6.51
N THR A 289 1.02 -9.97 7.28
CA THR A 289 2.23 -9.61 8.03
C THR A 289 1.89 -9.42 9.51
N PRO A 290 2.40 -10.27 10.43
CA PRO A 290 2.18 -10.08 11.86
C PRO A 290 3.00 -8.90 12.41
N ILE A 291 2.43 -8.18 13.36
CA ILE A 291 3.10 -7.07 14.06
C ILE A 291 3.65 -7.59 15.38
N CYS A 292 4.99 -7.73 15.49
CA CYS A 292 5.65 -8.22 16.71
C CYS A 292 5.03 -9.52 17.27
N PRO A 293 4.94 -10.62 16.49
CA PRO A 293 4.34 -11.85 16.97
C PRO A 293 5.16 -12.47 18.11
N ARG A 294 4.47 -13.03 19.11
CA ARG A 294 5.11 -13.84 20.16
C ARG A 294 5.73 -15.12 19.59
N SER A 295 5.11 -15.68 18.55
CA SER A 295 5.62 -16.88 17.88
C SER A 295 6.83 -16.55 17.00
N LEU A 296 7.91 -17.32 17.15
CA LEU A 296 9.12 -17.18 16.33
C LEU A 296 8.96 -17.78 14.91
N SER A 297 7.96 -18.64 14.71
CA SER A 297 7.76 -19.38 13.46
C SER A 297 6.81 -18.67 12.49
N PHE A 298 5.96 -17.75 12.96
CA PHE A 298 5.01 -17.09 12.09
C PHE A 298 5.69 -15.97 11.29
N ARG A 299 5.87 -16.20 10.00
CA ARG A 299 6.51 -15.28 9.04
C ARG A 299 5.46 -14.59 8.18
N PRO A 300 5.79 -13.43 7.59
CA PRO A 300 4.93 -12.81 6.59
C PRO A 300 4.62 -13.79 5.44
N LEU A 301 3.37 -13.79 4.98
CA LEU A 301 2.88 -14.65 3.91
C LEU A 301 2.47 -13.81 2.71
N VAL A 302 2.68 -14.35 1.52
CA VAL A 302 2.15 -13.82 0.26
C VAL A 302 1.22 -14.88 -0.31
N VAL A 303 -0.04 -14.52 -0.54
CA VAL A 303 -1.09 -15.41 -1.03
C VAL A 303 -1.76 -14.84 -2.27
N PRO A 304 -2.43 -15.64 -3.12
CA PRO A 304 -3.11 -15.13 -4.31
C PRO A 304 -4.12 -14.03 -3.97
N ALA A 305 -4.29 -13.02 -4.85
CA ALA A 305 -5.16 -11.87 -4.56
C ALA A 305 -6.64 -12.21 -4.37
N ASP A 306 -7.11 -13.32 -4.95
CA ASP A 306 -8.53 -13.66 -4.99
C ASP A 306 -8.98 -14.53 -3.80
N VAL A 307 -8.06 -14.85 -2.86
CA VAL A 307 -8.42 -15.54 -1.61
C VAL A 307 -9.20 -14.61 -0.67
N THR A 308 -9.98 -15.21 0.22
CA THR A 308 -10.66 -14.52 1.31
C THR A 308 -9.94 -14.80 2.63
N VAL A 309 -9.51 -13.74 3.31
CA VAL A 309 -8.86 -13.83 4.63
C VAL A 309 -9.88 -13.42 5.70
N GLU A 310 -10.22 -14.35 6.59
CA GLU A 310 -11.05 -14.04 7.76
C GLU A 310 -10.15 -13.89 8.99
N LEU A 311 -10.32 -12.78 9.70
CA LEU A 311 -9.62 -12.48 10.95
C LEU A 311 -10.63 -12.40 12.08
N THR A 312 -10.51 -13.29 13.05
CA THR A 312 -11.40 -13.37 14.21
C THR A 312 -10.62 -13.07 15.47
N LEU A 313 -11.07 -12.08 16.24
CA LEU A 313 -10.51 -11.84 17.57
C LEU A 313 -10.97 -12.96 18.50
N ASP A 314 -10.04 -13.64 19.18
CA ASP A 314 -10.37 -14.75 20.09
C ASP A 314 -11.45 -14.34 21.11
N SER A 315 -12.40 -15.23 21.42
CA SER A 315 -13.43 -14.96 22.41
C SER A 315 -12.87 -14.76 23.81
N GLU A 316 -11.72 -15.36 24.11
CA GLU A 316 -11.00 -15.23 25.38
C GLU A 316 -10.00 -14.05 25.38
N ALA A 317 -10.02 -13.22 24.33
CA ALA A 317 -9.19 -12.02 24.29
C ALA A 317 -9.54 -11.07 25.45
N ARG A 318 -8.51 -10.59 26.16
CA ARG A 318 -8.67 -9.72 27.32
C ARG A 318 -9.12 -8.30 26.99
N ALA A 319 -8.99 -7.91 25.72
CA ALA A 319 -9.25 -6.57 25.25
C ALA A 319 -9.70 -6.59 23.80
N SER A 320 -10.38 -5.54 23.38
CA SER A 320 -10.74 -5.30 21.98
C SER A 320 -9.52 -4.95 21.13
N ALA A 321 -9.64 -5.15 19.82
CA ALA A 321 -8.65 -4.71 18.84
C ALA A 321 -9.18 -3.50 18.05
N GLU A 322 -8.29 -2.62 17.65
CA GLU A 322 -8.60 -1.51 16.75
C GLU A 322 -8.45 -1.97 15.30
N LEU A 323 -9.50 -1.76 14.50
CA LEU A 323 -9.49 -1.95 13.05
C LEU A 323 -9.17 -0.62 12.37
N ALA A 324 -8.04 -0.58 11.67
CA ALA A 324 -7.63 0.56 10.86
C ALA A 324 -7.52 0.19 9.38
N LEU A 325 -7.90 1.13 8.52
CA LEU A 325 -7.77 1.05 7.07
C LEU A 325 -6.92 2.22 6.61
N ASP A 326 -5.85 1.96 5.86
CA ASP A 326 -4.91 2.98 5.38
C ASP A 326 -4.41 3.92 6.51
N GLY A 327 -4.21 3.37 7.71
CA GLY A 327 -3.79 4.11 8.91
C GLY A 327 -4.89 4.91 9.63
N ILE A 328 -6.14 4.83 9.18
CA ILE A 328 -7.28 5.51 9.82
C ILE A 328 -8.08 4.49 10.65
N SER A 329 -8.08 4.68 11.96
CA SER A 329 -8.91 3.90 12.90
C SER A 329 -10.39 4.07 12.53
N THR A 330 -11.05 2.95 12.23
CA THR A 330 -12.40 2.94 11.66
C THR A 330 -13.40 2.30 12.61
N GLN A 331 -13.05 1.16 13.22
CA GLN A 331 -13.93 0.43 14.13
C GLN A 331 -13.15 -0.28 15.23
N THR A 332 -13.85 -0.70 16.27
CA THR A 332 -13.32 -1.55 17.33
C THR A 332 -13.88 -2.97 17.16
N LEU A 333 -13.00 -3.96 17.09
CA LEU A 333 -13.35 -5.37 17.04
C LEU A 333 -13.34 -5.96 18.46
N HIS A 334 -14.48 -6.50 18.89
CA HIS A 334 -14.64 -7.11 20.21
C HIS A 334 -14.35 -8.63 20.18
N PRO A 335 -14.01 -9.24 21.33
CA PRO A 335 -13.77 -10.68 21.41
C PRO A 335 -14.90 -11.51 20.78
N GLY A 336 -14.54 -12.50 19.97
CA GLY A 336 -15.47 -13.35 19.21
C GLY A 336 -15.98 -12.73 17.90
N GLN A 337 -15.74 -11.45 17.64
CA GLN A 337 -16.09 -10.82 16.36
C GLN A 337 -15.02 -11.07 15.30
N SER A 338 -15.44 -10.98 14.04
CA SER A 338 -14.60 -11.24 12.89
C SER A 338 -14.82 -10.28 11.74
N ILE A 339 -13.75 -10.08 10.98
CA ILE A 339 -13.74 -9.35 9.72
C ILE A 339 -13.34 -10.26 8.58
N ILE A 340 -13.87 -9.95 7.41
CA ILE A 340 -13.56 -10.62 6.16
C ILE A 340 -12.86 -9.63 5.25
N VAL A 341 -11.64 -9.98 4.85
CA VAL A 341 -10.77 -9.19 3.99
C VAL A 341 -10.58 -9.91 2.66
N ARG A 342 -10.83 -9.20 1.56
CA ARG A 342 -10.63 -9.72 0.20
C ARG A 342 -10.26 -8.59 -0.76
N LYS A 343 -9.74 -8.92 -1.94
CA LYS A 343 -9.57 -7.93 -3.02
C LYS A 343 -10.91 -7.27 -3.38
N SER A 344 -10.88 -5.94 -3.52
CA SER A 344 -12.01 -5.14 -3.99
C SER A 344 -12.24 -5.36 -5.49
N LEU A 345 -13.50 -5.26 -5.93
CA LEU A 345 -13.87 -5.25 -7.35
C LEU A 345 -13.57 -3.91 -8.03
N ASP A 346 -13.38 -2.85 -7.24
CA ASP A 346 -13.07 -1.51 -7.73
C ASP A 346 -11.62 -1.17 -7.37
N PRO A 347 -10.65 -1.26 -8.32
CA PRO A 347 -9.29 -0.75 -8.13
C PRO A 347 -9.26 0.79 -8.29
N ILE A 348 -8.20 1.44 -7.78
CA ILE A 348 -7.93 2.83 -8.19
C ILE A 348 -7.09 2.85 -9.46
N ARG A 349 -7.24 3.89 -10.28
CA ARG A 349 -6.48 4.08 -11.52
C ARG A 349 -5.58 5.30 -11.38
N LEU A 350 -4.28 5.07 -11.46
CA LEU A 350 -3.28 6.14 -11.44
C LEU A 350 -2.79 6.42 -12.85
N LEU A 351 -2.71 7.69 -13.21
CA LEU A 351 -2.00 8.12 -14.40
C LEU A 351 -0.51 8.04 -14.13
N SER A 352 0.24 7.45 -15.06
CA SER A 352 1.66 7.11 -14.88
C SER A 352 2.50 7.59 -16.07
N PRO A 353 3.75 8.05 -15.83
CA PRO A 353 4.70 8.32 -16.90
C PRO A 353 5.21 7.04 -17.59
N GLY A 354 4.98 5.85 -17.02
CA GLY A 354 5.49 4.58 -17.54
C GLY A 354 6.16 3.73 -16.46
N ASP A 355 7.07 2.86 -16.88
CA ASP A 355 7.76 1.94 -15.99
C ASP A 355 8.82 2.70 -15.16
N GLY A 356 8.48 3.08 -13.92
CA GLY A 356 9.36 3.82 -13.00
C GLY A 356 9.57 3.17 -11.63
N TRP A 357 8.90 2.04 -11.34
CA TRP A 357 8.87 1.47 -9.99
C TRP A 357 10.25 1.09 -9.42
N VAL A 358 11.17 0.62 -10.26
CA VAL A 358 12.54 0.29 -9.83
C VAL A 358 13.31 1.56 -9.44
N ASP A 359 13.13 2.65 -10.19
CA ASP A 359 13.75 3.93 -9.88
C ASP A 359 13.17 4.53 -8.59
N ASP A 360 11.84 4.44 -8.42
CA ASP A 360 11.15 4.84 -7.19
C ASP A 360 11.69 4.08 -5.97
N LEU A 361 11.85 2.75 -6.08
CA LEU A 361 12.44 1.93 -5.02
C LEU A 361 13.87 2.35 -4.68
N ASN A 362 14.71 2.51 -5.71
CA ASN A 362 16.10 2.86 -5.52
C ASN A 362 16.24 4.23 -4.84
N LEU A 363 15.40 5.19 -5.22
CA LEU A 363 15.44 6.53 -4.67
C LEU A 363 14.87 6.59 -3.23
N MET A 364 13.82 5.80 -2.95
CA MET A 364 13.17 5.76 -1.63
C MET A 364 14.00 4.99 -0.60
N LEU A 365 14.43 3.79 -0.97
CA LEU A 365 15.07 2.84 -0.04
C LEU A 365 16.60 2.89 -0.08
N ASN A 366 17.17 3.57 -1.08
CA ASN A 366 18.62 3.77 -1.21
C ASN A 366 19.42 2.45 -1.13
N PHE A 367 18.90 1.36 -1.72
CA PHE A 367 19.54 0.03 -1.69
C PHE A 367 20.99 0.04 -2.16
N ASN A 368 21.33 0.92 -3.11
CA ASN A 368 22.64 0.99 -3.74
C ASN A 368 23.58 2.01 -3.08
N ARG A 369 23.23 2.55 -1.90
CA ARG A 369 24.11 3.46 -1.18
C ARG A 369 25.29 2.66 -0.62
N SER A 370 26.43 2.77 -1.31
CA SER A 370 27.69 2.18 -0.85
C SER A 370 28.00 2.65 0.58
N PHE A 371 28.55 1.75 1.40
CA PHE A 371 29.26 2.10 2.62
C PHE A 371 30.51 2.89 2.21
N ALA A 372 30.36 4.17 1.85
CA ALA A 372 31.51 4.99 1.53
C ALA A 372 32.46 4.98 2.73
N SER A 373 33.66 4.43 2.55
CA SER A 373 34.74 4.52 3.52
C SER A 373 34.91 6.00 3.85
N LYS A 374 34.90 6.38 5.13
CA LYS A 374 35.33 7.71 5.57
C LYS A 374 36.67 7.99 4.89
N SER A 375 36.67 8.82 3.85
CA SER A 375 37.90 9.30 3.26
C SER A 375 38.61 10.07 4.35
N LYS A 376 39.81 9.59 4.72
CA LYS A 376 40.76 10.27 5.58
C LYS A 376 40.89 11.73 5.10
N SER A 377 40.30 12.67 5.81
CA SER A 377 40.91 13.98 6.03
C SER A 377 41.95 13.77 7.14
N GLN A 378 43.13 13.21 6.85
CA GLN A 378 44.30 13.96 6.42
C GLN A 378 44.42 15.29 7.18
N ASP A 379 45.17 15.19 8.29
CA ASP A 379 45.95 16.28 8.86
C ASP A 379 46.61 17.10 7.75
N ARG A 380 46.38 18.42 7.78
CA ARG A 380 47.39 19.40 7.40
C ARG A 380 47.23 20.64 8.29
N VAL A 381 48.06 20.61 9.34
CA VAL A 381 48.72 21.70 10.11
C VAL A 381 47.83 22.66 10.88
#